data_AF-A0A434L6V6-F1
#
_entry.id   AF-A0A434L6V6-F1
#
_cell.length_a   1.000
_cell.length_b   1.000
_cell.length_c   1.000
_cell.angle_alpha   90.00
_cell.angle_beta   90.00
_cell.angle_gamma   90.00
#
_symmetry.space_group_name_H-M   'P 1'
#
loop_
_entity.id
_entity.type
_entity.pdbx_description
1 polymer ?
#
loop_
_entity_poly.entity_id
_entity_poly.type
_entity_poly.pdbx_seq_one_letter_code
_entity_poly.pdbx_strand_id
1 'polypeptide(L)'
;VFDLLKIDGKDLRDRPLVDRRKALVNLLGETPPNGIVLSDEINGGSDILAQVCQFGFEGIVSKLRSSPYRPGRRQEWVKTKCVLSDEFIVIGYEPGNSYGGLGSVLLANVEDGNLVFAGGCGTGFNARTGAD
;
A
#
# COMPACT_ATOMS: atom_id res chain seq x y z
N VAL A 1 -9.57 11.87 1.94
CA VAL A 1 -8.47 12.87 2.01
C VAL A 1 -7.62 12.66 3.25
N PHE A 2 -6.32 12.97 3.23
CA PHE A 2 -5.40 12.62 4.33
C PHE A 2 -4.30 13.67 4.66
N ASP A 3 -4.15 14.72 3.85
CA ASP A 3 -3.18 15.81 4.06
C ASP A 3 -3.67 17.08 3.34
N LEU A 4 -3.13 18.24 3.71
CA LEU A 4 -3.43 19.54 3.10
C LEU A 4 -2.11 20.26 2.79
N LEU A 5 -1.79 20.38 1.50
CA LEU A 5 -0.50 20.94 1.06
C LEU A 5 -0.57 22.46 0.80
N LYS A 6 -1.76 22.98 0.46
CA LYS A 6 -2.00 24.39 0.16
C LYS A 6 -3.45 24.75 0.43
N ILE A 7 -3.69 25.95 0.94
CA ILE A 7 -5.03 26.51 1.15
C ILE A 7 -4.96 28.03 0.91
N ASP A 8 -5.91 28.59 0.16
CA ASP A 8 -6.03 30.04 -0.10
C ASP A 8 -4.71 30.74 -0.50
N GLY A 9 -3.96 30.12 -1.42
CA GLY A 9 -2.67 30.65 -1.88
C GLY A 9 -1.49 30.35 -0.95
N LYS A 10 -1.72 29.97 0.31
CA LYS A 10 -0.68 29.66 1.30
C LYS A 10 -0.19 28.23 1.18
N ASP A 11 1.10 28.07 0.94
CA ASP A 11 1.79 26.78 0.95
C ASP A 11 2.01 26.28 2.39
N LEU A 12 1.62 25.04 2.65
CA LEU A 12 1.75 24.39 3.96
C LEU A 12 2.80 23.28 3.96
N ARG A 13 3.46 22.98 2.83
CA ARG A 13 4.39 21.84 2.72
C ARG A 13 5.56 21.89 3.71
N ASP A 14 6.00 23.08 4.13
CA ASP A 14 7.06 23.22 5.14
C ASP A 14 6.56 23.11 6.59
N ARG A 15 5.25 23.03 6.81
CA ARG A 15 4.69 22.85 8.14
C ARG A 15 4.70 21.38 8.55
N PRO A 16 4.87 21.08 9.85
CA PRO A 16 4.68 19.74 10.40
C PRO A 16 3.34 19.10 9.98
N LEU A 17 3.32 17.77 9.82
CA LEU A 17 2.10 17.02 9.47
C LEU A 17 0.93 17.31 10.41
N VAL A 18 1.20 17.45 11.72
CA VAL A 18 0.18 17.78 12.71
C VAL A 18 -0.55 19.10 12.41
N ASP A 19 0.19 20.11 11.96
CA ASP A 19 -0.38 21.42 11.64
C ASP A 19 -1.18 21.36 10.34
N ARG A 20 -0.66 20.65 9.33
CA ARG A 20 -1.37 20.45 8.05
C ARG A 20 -2.67 19.67 8.24
N ARG A 21 -2.66 18.62 9.07
CA ARG A 21 -3.85 17.84 9.39
C ARG A 21 -4.87 18.66 10.18
N LYS A 22 -4.44 19.46 11.16
CA LYS A 22 -5.33 20.39 11.87
C LYS A 22 -6.00 21.37 10.92
N ALA A 23 -5.24 21.93 9.97
CA ALA A 23 -5.79 22.80 8.94
C ALA A 23 -6.78 22.06 8.02
N LEU A 24 -6.52 20.80 7.66
CA LEU A 24 -7.44 19.96 6.89
C LEU A 24 -8.76 19.71 7.63
N VAL A 25 -8.70 19.36 8.92
CA VAL A 25 -9.89 19.13 9.75
C VAL A 25 -10.72 20.41 9.83
N ASN A 26 -10.08 21.55 10.08
CA ASN A 26 -10.75 22.85 10.11
C ASN A 26 -11.40 23.21 8.76
N LEU A 27 -10.75 22.86 7.64
CA LEU A 27 -11.29 23.09 6.30
C LEU A 27 -12.52 22.22 6.01
N LEU A 28 -12.52 20.96 6.44
CA LEU A 28 -13.65 20.05 6.23
C LEU A 28 -14.84 20.36 7.14
N GLY A 29 -14.59 20.93 8.32
CA GLY A 29 -15.62 21.21 9.32
C GLY A 29 -16.28 19.95 9.87
N GLU A 30 -17.43 20.11 10.53
CA GLU A 30 -18.19 18.99 11.10
C GLU A 30 -18.93 18.17 10.04
N THR A 31 -19.25 18.78 8.89
CA THR A 31 -19.96 18.12 7.78
C THR A 31 -19.15 18.29 6.49
N PRO A 32 -18.24 17.35 6.21
CA PRO A 32 -17.49 17.36 4.96
C PRO A 32 -18.42 17.31 3.73
N PRO A 33 -17.98 17.86 2.58
CA PRO A 33 -18.74 17.71 1.34
C PRO A 33 -19.00 16.23 1.00
N ASN A 34 -20.14 15.97 0.37
CA ASN A 34 -20.52 14.61 -0.04
C ASN A 34 -19.41 13.92 -0.84
N GLY A 35 -19.10 12.67 -0.47
CA GLY A 35 -18.05 11.87 -1.09
C GLY A 35 -16.63 12.17 -0.60
N ILE A 36 -16.45 13.15 0.29
CA ILE A 36 -15.15 13.43 0.91
C ILE A 36 -15.12 12.86 2.34
N VAL A 37 -14.27 11.87 2.56
CA VAL A 37 -14.04 11.27 3.88
C VAL A 37 -12.61 11.59 4.33
N LEU A 38 -12.44 12.06 5.56
CA LEU A 38 -11.13 12.18 6.18
C LEU A 38 -10.59 10.78 6.52
N SER A 39 -9.36 10.49 6.11
CA SER A 39 -8.65 9.32 6.60
C SER A 39 -8.26 9.58 8.05
N ASP A 40 -8.84 8.83 8.97
CA ASP A 40 -8.59 9.01 10.40
C ASP A 40 -7.15 8.67 10.80
N GLU A 41 -6.72 9.23 11.92
CA GLU A 41 -5.43 8.89 12.55
C GLU A 41 -5.70 8.02 13.78
N ILE A 42 -4.91 6.97 13.93
CA ILE A 42 -4.96 6.09 15.09
C ILE A 42 -3.66 6.30 15.86
N ASN A 43 -3.78 6.68 17.13
CA ASN A 43 -2.64 6.66 18.04
C ASN A 43 -2.48 5.24 18.57
N GLY A 44 -1.42 4.54 18.18
CA GLY A 44 -1.11 3.25 18.80
C GLY A 44 0.26 2.72 18.43
N GLY A 45 0.49 1.46 18.81
CA GLY A 45 1.78 0.78 18.76
C GLY A 45 1.85 -0.31 17.70
N SER A 46 2.74 -1.27 17.93
CA SER A 46 3.03 -2.43 17.05
C SER A 46 1.79 -3.23 16.63
N ASP A 47 0.74 -3.21 17.44
CA ASP A 47 -0.38 -4.16 17.33
C ASP A 47 -1.45 -3.68 16.33
N ILE A 48 -1.42 -2.39 15.95
CA ILE A 48 -2.37 -1.84 14.97
C ILE A 48 -2.29 -2.59 13.65
N LEU A 49 -1.09 -2.97 13.21
CA LEU A 49 -0.92 -3.67 11.93
C LEU A 49 -1.71 -4.98 11.93
N ALA A 50 -1.56 -5.78 12.99
CA ALA A 50 -2.27 -7.06 13.09
C ALA A 50 -3.79 -6.88 13.04
N GLN A 51 -4.31 -5.86 13.72
CA GLN A 51 -5.74 -5.54 13.71
C GLN A 51 -6.22 -5.12 12.32
N VAL A 52 -5.54 -4.20 11.63
CA VAL A 52 -5.97 -3.77 10.29
C VAL A 52 -5.91 -4.91 9.27
N CYS A 53 -4.98 -5.86 9.44
CA CYS A 53 -4.91 -7.04 8.59
C CYS A 53 -6.12 -7.96 8.80
N GLN A 54 -6.60 -8.11 10.05
CA GLN A 54 -7.82 -8.87 10.33
C GLN A 54 -9.08 -8.22 9.72
N PHE A 55 -9.09 -6.89 9.59
CA PHE A 55 -10.16 -6.14 8.92
C PHE A 55 -10.07 -6.14 7.38
N GLY A 56 -9.10 -6.85 6.79
CA GLY A 56 -8.95 -6.96 5.34
C GLY A 56 -8.36 -5.72 4.65
N PHE A 57 -7.74 -4.80 5.41
CA PHE A 57 -7.00 -3.69 4.81
C PHE A 57 -5.65 -4.15 4.24
N GLU A 58 -5.12 -3.41 3.25
CA GLU A 58 -3.77 -3.68 2.70
C GLU A 58 -2.65 -3.51 3.75
N GLY A 59 -2.89 -2.68 4.78
CA GLY A 59 -1.92 -2.36 5.82
C GLY A 59 -2.05 -0.92 6.31
N ILE A 60 -0.96 -0.37 6.85
CA ILE A 60 -0.91 0.99 7.41
C ILE A 60 0.14 1.87 6.73
N VAL A 61 -0.03 3.19 6.88
CA VAL A 61 0.99 4.18 6.58
C VAL A 61 1.32 4.96 7.84
N SER A 62 2.47 4.68 8.44
CA SER A 62 3.00 5.43 9.58
C SER A 62 3.65 6.71 9.09
N LYS A 63 3.22 7.86 9.64
CA LYS A 63 3.72 9.18 9.23
C LYS A 63 4.34 9.91 10.42
N LEU A 64 5.54 10.45 10.26
CA LEU A 64 6.21 11.22 11.29
C LEU A 64 5.48 12.56 11.52
N ARG A 65 4.90 12.73 12.71
CA ARG A 65 4.05 13.88 13.08
C ARG A 65 4.71 15.24 12.87
N SER A 66 6.01 15.34 13.14
CA SER A 66 6.80 16.57 13.02
C SER A 66 7.28 16.87 11.60
N SER A 67 7.10 15.97 10.62
CA SER A 67 7.75 16.12 9.33
C SER A 67 7.06 17.14 8.42
N PRO A 68 7.83 17.94 7.67
CA PRO A 68 7.29 18.64 6.51
C PRO A 68 6.90 17.64 5.41
N TYR A 69 6.10 18.09 4.45
CA TYR A 69 5.86 17.35 3.22
C TYR A 69 7.01 17.57 2.25
N ARG A 70 7.56 16.46 1.73
CA ARG A 70 8.58 16.47 0.68
C ARG A 70 8.16 15.47 -0.40
N PRO A 71 8.09 15.87 -1.68
CA PRO A 71 7.76 14.93 -2.76
C PRO A 71 8.87 13.89 -2.93
N GLY A 72 8.50 12.70 -3.41
CA GLY A 72 9.40 11.58 -3.67
C GLY A 72 9.50 10.56 -2.54
N ARG A 73 10.39 9.58 -2.71
CA ARG A 73 10.59 8.50 -1.73
C ARG A 73 11.37 9.01 -0.52
N ARG A 74 10.77 8.94 0.65
CA ARG A 74 11.35 9.39 1.91
C ARG A 74 10.99 8.45 3.06
N GLN A 75 11.60 8.64 4.23
CA GLN A 75 11.45 7.74 5.39
C GLN A 75 10.40 8.21 6.39
N GLU A 76 9.92 9.45 6.28
CA GLU A 76 8.93 10.00 7.20
C GLU A 76 7.56 9.36 6.99
N TRP A 77 7.32 8.71 5.84
CA TRP A 77 6.11 7.96 5.52
C TRP A 77 6.50 6.52 5.23
N VAL A 78 6.17 5.61 6.16
CA VAL A 78 6.49 4.19 6.05
C VAL A 78 5.20 3.43 5.80
N LYS A 79 5.14 2.75 4.65
CA LYS A 79 4.06 1.81 4.36
C LYS A 79 4.44 0.45 4.90
N THR A 80 3.60 -0.12 5.74
CA THR A 80 3.71 -1.49 6.23
C THR A 80 2.49 -2.25 5.77
N LYS A 81 2.70 -3.29 4.97
CA LYS A 81 1.62 -4.07 4.37
C LYS A 81 1.30 -5.30 5.22
N CYS A 82 0.04 -5.67 5.21
CA CYS A 82 -0.40 -7.02 5.51
C CYS A 82 0.16 -7.94 4.43
N VAL A 83 0.94 -8.93 4.82
CA VAL A 83 1.45 -9.94 3.90
C VAL A 83 0.55 -11.15 4.05
N LEU A 84 -0.21 -11.43 2.99
CA LEU A 84 -0.90 -12.70 2.84
C LEU A 84 -0.04 -13.61 1.97
N SER A 85 0.02 -14.87 2.33
CA SER A 85 0.75 -15.91 1.61
C SER A 85 -0.10 -17.16 1.58
N ASP A 86 -0.05 -17.86 0.45
CA ASP A 86 -0.71 -19.14 0.27
C ASP A 86 0.15 -20.02 -0.66
N GLU A 87 -0.20 -21.29 -0.76
CA GLU A 87 0.46 -22.26 -1.63
C GLU A 87 -0.32 -22.43 -2.93
N PHE A 88 0.40 -22.41 -4.06
CA PHE A 88 -0.20 -22.52 -5.39
C PHE A 88 0.55 -23.54 -6.23
N ILE A 89 -0.16 -24.17 -7.16
CA ILE A 89 0.43 -25.06 -8.16
C ILE A 89 0.85 -24.22 -9.37
N VAL A 90 2.10 -24.39 -9.81
CA VAL A 90 2.56 -23.81 -11.08
C VAL A 90 1.98 -24.63 -12.22
N ILE A 91 1.14 -24.01 -13.05
CA ILE A 91 0.47 -24.66 -14.19
C ILE A 91 1.00 -24.20 -15.55
N GLY A 92 1.96 -23.27 -15.56
CA GLY A 92 2.58 -22.77 -16.78
C GLY A 92 3.45 -21.55 -16.51
N TYR A 93 3.99 -20.96 -17.57
CA TYR A 93 4.79 -19.73 -17.50
C TYR A 93 4.64 -18.90 -18.78
N GLU A 94 4.91 -17.60 -18.66
CA GLU A 94 5.02 -16.68 -19.79
C GLU A 94 6.49 -16.29 -20.00
N PRO A 95 7.00 -16.33 -21.24
CA PRO A 95 8.35 -15.87 -21.54
C PRO A 95 8.45 -14.34 -21.37
N GLY A 96 9.57 -13.89 -20.82
CA GLY A 96 9.88 -12.48 -20.63
C GLY A 96 10.54 -11.85 -21.86
N ASN A 97 10.59 -10.52 -21.87
CA ASN A 97 11.13 -9.73 -22.99
C ASN A 97 12.67 -9.75 -23.12
N SER A 98 13.37 -10.36 -22.16
CA SER A 98 14.82 -10.61 -22.26
C SER A 98 15.05 -12.01 -22.85
N TYR A 99 16.11 -12.19 -23.65
CA TYR A 99 16.44 -13.46 -24.29
C TYR A 99 16.47 -14.60 -23.26
N GLY A 100 15.43 -15.45 -23.26
CA GLY A 100 15.30 -16.59 -22.34
C GLY A 100 14.87 -16.25 -20.91
N GLY A 101 14.44 -15.02 -20.63
CA GLY A 101 14.00 -14.64 -19.28
C GLY A 101 12.60 -15.17 -18.96
N LEU A 102 12.36 -15.52 -17.69
CA LEU A 102 11.02 -15.79 -17.16
C LEU A 102 10.24 -14.48 -17.02
N GLY A 103 9.06 -14.38 -17.64
CA GLY A 103 8.17 -13.23 -17.53
C GLY A 103 7.22 -13.36 -16.35
N SER A 104 6.51 -14.48 -16.26
CA SER A 104 5.63 -14.81 -15.14
C SER A 104 5.46 -16.31 -14.98
N VAL A 105 5.13 -16.79 -13.77
CA VAL A 105 4.58 -18.14 -13.54
C VAL A 105 3.06 -18.04 -13.41
N LEU A 106 2.35 -18.98 -14.03
CA LEU A 106 0.90 -19.10 -13.95
C LEU A 106 0.54 -20.04 -12.80
N LEU A 107 -0.31 -19.57 -11.89
CA LEU A 107 -0.63 -20.23 -10.63
C LEU A 107 -2.07 -20.75 -10.64
N ALA A 108 -2.30 -21.86 -9.95
CA ALA A 108 -3.64 -22.41 -9.70
C ALA A 108 -3.80 -22.88 -8.26
N ASN A 109 -5.04 -22.78 -7.77
CA ASN A 109 -5.52 -23.44 -6.55
C ASN A 109 -6.14 -24.79 -6.90
N VAL A 110 -6.29 -25.64 -5.88
CA VAL A 110 -7.10 -26.86 -5.98
C VAL A 110 -8.45 -26.60 -5.32
N GLU A 111 -9.53 -26.58 -6.11
CA GLU A 111 -10.90 -26.46 -5.62
C GLU A 111 -11.70 -27.69 -6.07
N ASP A 112 -12.27 -28.44 -5.12
CA ASP A 112 -13.02 -29.68 -5.38
C ASP A 112 -12.28 -30.69 -6.28
N GLY A 113 -10.96 -30.78 -6.11
CA GLY A 113 -10.08 -31.66 -6.89
C GLY A 113 -9.72 -31.13 -8.29
N ASN A 114 -10.15 -29.93 -8.66
CA ASN A 114 -9.87 -29.30 -9.95
C ASN A 114 -8.86 -28.15 -9.79
N LEU A 115 -8.04 -27.94 -10.82
CA LEU A 115 -7.14 -26.78 -10.89
C LEU A 115 -7.93 -25.54 -11.32
N VAL A 116 -7.95 -24.52 -10.46
CA VAL A 116 -8.59 -23.22 -10.72
C VAL A 116 -7.53 -22.14 -10.83
N PHE A 117 -7.51 -21.42 -11.95
CA PHE A 117 -6.50 -20.38 -12.21
C PHE A 117 -6.56 -19.26 -11.17
N ALA A 118 -5.42 -18.96 -10.54
CA ALA A 118 -5.26 -18.00 -9.45
C ALA A 118 -4.51 -16.72 -9.87
N GLY A 119 -4.01 -16.65 -11.11
CA GLY A 119 -3.29 -15.49 -11.65
C GLY A 119 -1.84 -15.77 -12.02
N GLY A 120 -1.14 -14.73 -12.49
CA GLY A 120 0.29 -14.79 -12.84
C GLY A 120 1.17 -14.05 -11.82
N CYS A 121 2.35 -14.60 -11.52
CA CYS A 121 3.36 -13.96 -10.68
C CYS A 121 4.65 -13.69 -11.47
N GLY A 122 4.95 -12.42 -11.73
CA GLY A 122 6.12 -11.99 -12.52
C GLY A 122 7.26 -11.35 -11.73
N THR A 123 7.17 -11.33 -10.40
CA THR A 123 8.18 -10.72 -9.52
C THR A 123 8.50 -11.64 -8.35
N GLY A 124 9.66 -11.46 -7.70
CA GLY A 124 10.11 -12.34 -6.61
C GLY A 124 11.12 -13.41 -7.05
N PHE A 125 11.29 -13.60 -8.36
CA PHE A 125 12.33 -14.44 -8.95
C PHE A 125 13.56 -13.62 -9.32
N ASN A 126 14.75 -14.22 -9.23
CA ASN A 126 16.00 -13.65 -9.72
C ASN A 126 16.68 -14.61 -10.70
N ALA A 127 17.76 -14.17 -11.37
CA ALA A 127 18.46 -14.96 -12.38
C ALA A 127 19.01 -16.30 -11.89
N ARG A 128 19.16 -16.51 -10.57
CA ARG A 128 19.55 -17.81 -9.99
C ARG A 128 18.38 -18.76 -9.75
N THR A 129 17.15 -18.26 -9.66
CA THR A 129 15.95 -19.07 -9.37
C THR A 129 15.06 -19.30 -10.59
N GLY A 130 15.36 -18.67 -11.74
CA GLY A 130 14.60 -18.82 -12.98
C GLY A 130 15.29 -19.67 -14.05
N ALA A 131 16.37 -20.37 -13.70
CA ALA A 131 17.23 -21.11 -14.61
C ALA A 131 17.31 -22.63 -14.30
N ASP A 132 16.41 -23.13 -13.45
CA ASP A 132 16.19 -24.57 -13.25
C ASP A 132 14.92 -25.00 -14.00
#